data_AF-A0AAU5TIP3-F1
#
_entry.id   AF-A0AAU5TIP3-F1
#
_cell.length_a   1.000
_cell.length_b   1.000
_cell.length_c   1.000
_cell.angle_alpha   90.00
_cell.angle_beta   90.00
_cell.angle_gamma   90.00
#
_symmetry.space_group_name_H-M   'P 1'
#
loop_
_entity.id
_entity.type
_entity.pdbx_description
1 polymer ?
#
loop_
_entity_poly.entity_id
_entity_poly.type
_entity_poly.pdbx_seq_one_letter_code
_entity_poly.pdbx_strand_id
1 'polypeptide(L)'
;MGGTRASGTHGIRAGGKGHGGLGNVLSGIAVAIGFVLFLGGFVWGALTYQPYTVPTDSMVPTVRPGDRVLAQRIDGDQVRRGDVVIFTDSMWSDSPMVKRVVAVGGDTVKCCGTGGKLTVNGKELDEPYLDDARPTPLDPATVPVPGGASDTTFEVKVPEDNLFLLGDHRAGSLDSRAHLQESGQGTVARSAVSARVDALAWPSMAMVERPGTYAALPGGTSRPGPLRLQLAAVVAGAALVVLGAAYGPVTRVLGRGRRRERVDAR
;
A
#
# COMPACT_ATOMS: atom_id res chain seq x y z
N MET A 1 -27.81 -88.18 -21.79
CA MET A 1 -27.08 -87.11 -22.49
C MET A 1 -27.20 -85.84 -21.65
N GLY A 2 -26.24 -85.40 -20.83
CA GLY A 2 -24.78 -85.46 -20.94
C GLY A 2 -24.27 -84.15 -21.54
N GLY A 3 -23.72 -83.24 -20.72
CA GLY A 3 -23.00 -82.03 -21.17
C GLY A 3 -23.39 -80.73 -20.44
N THR A 4 -23.04 -80.59 -19.16
CA THR A 4 -21.93 -79.73 -18.65
C THR A 4 -22.22 -78.23 -18.54
N ARG A 5 -22.55 -77.81 -17.30
CA ARG A 5 -22.32 -76.46 -16.77
C ARG A 5 -20.83 -76.18 -16.71
N ALA A 6 -20.38 -75.07 -17.29
CA ALA A 6 -19.08 -74.48 -16.97
C ALA A 6 -19.29 -73.19 -16.17
N SER A 7 -18.97 -73.31 -14.89
CA SER A 7 -18.73 -72.23 -13.94
C SER A 7 -17.53 -71.40 -14.41
N GLY A 8 -17.73 -70.10 -14.62
CA GLY A 8 -16.67 -69.12 -14.89
C GLY A 8 -16.67 -68.06 -13.80
N THR A 9 -15.93 -68.33 -12.73
CA THR A 9 -15.67 -67.43 -11.60
C THR A 9 -14.79 -66.25 -11.99
N HIS A 10 -15.10 -65.10 -11.39
CA HIS A 10 -14.20 -64.01 -10.99
C HIS A 10 -13.01 -63.62 -11.89
N GLY A 11 -13.13 -62.40 -12.41
CA GLY A 11 -12.00 -61.56 -12.79
C GLY A 11 -12.41 -60.10 -12.81
N ILE A 12 -12.86 -59.54 -11.67
CA ILE A 12 -12.80 -58.09 -11.51
C ILE A 12 -11.31 -57.74 -11.53
N ARG A 13 -10.81 -57.37 -12.72
CA ARG A 13 -9.52 -56.73 -12.88
C ARG A 13 -9.59 -55.43 -12.08
N ALA A 14 -9.09 -55.46 -10.86
CA ALA A 14 -8.65 -54.29 -10.13
C ALA A 14 -7.61 -53.58 -11.02
N GLY A 15 -8.07 -52.63 -11.83
CA GLY A 15 -7.22 -51.72 -12.57
C GLY A 15 -6.36 -50.99 -11.55
N GLY A 16 -5.08 -51.32 -11.54
CA GLY A 16 -4.12 -50.86 -10.55
C GLY A 16 -4.16 -49.34 -10.37
N LYS A 17 -4.24 -48.91 -9.11
CA LYS A 17 -4.02 -47.53 -8.68
C LYS A 17 -2.56 -47.16 -8.96
N GLY A 18 -2.28 -46.81 -10.21
CA GLY A 18 -0.95 -46.47 -10.69
C GLY A 18 -0.72 -44.95 -10.68
N HIS A 19 -0.12 -44.43 -9.60
CA HIS A 19 0.84 -43.31 -9.64
C HIS A 19 0.30 -41.90 -9.97
N GLY A 20 -1.02 -41.70 -10.10
CA GLY A 20 -1.65 -40.39 -10.34
C GLY A 20 -2.28 -39.70 -9.10
N GLY A 21 -2.27 -40.34 -7.93
CA GLY A 21 -2.99 -39.85 -6.74
C GLY A 21 -2.29 -38.71 -6.02
N LEU A 22 -0.98 -38.85 -5.74
CA LEU A 22 -0.24 -37.88 -4.94
C LEU A 22 -0.10 -36.53 -5.65
N GLY A 23 0.18 -36.52 -6.96
CA GLY A 23 0.27 -35.28 -7.74
C GLY A 23 -1.04 -34.49 -7.77
N ASN A 24 -2.19 -35.18 -7.88
CA ASN A 24 -3.50 -34.54 -7.83
C ASN A 24 -3.84 -34.02 -6.42
N VAL A 25 -3.46 -34.74 -5.36
CA VAL A 25 -3.63 -34.28 -3.98
C VAL A 25 -2.78 -33.04 -3.70
N LEU A 26 -1.51 -33.04 -4.13
CA LEU A 26 -0.61 -31.89 -3.97
C LEU A 26 -1.08 -30.67 -4.79
N SER A 27 -1.56 -30.89 -6.01
CA SER A 27 -2.20 -29.85 -6.84
C SER A 27 -3.44 -29.27 -6.14
N GLY A 28 -4.30 -30.13 -5.55
CA GLY A 28 -5.46 -29.69 -4.79
C GLY A 28 -5.12 -28.86 -3.56
N ILE A 29 -4.10 -29.27 -2.79
CA ILE A 29 -3.60 -28.51 -1.64
C ILE A 29 -3.03 -27.16 -2.08
N ALA A 30 -2.24 -27.14 -3.15
CA ALA A 30 -1.69 -25.89 -3.70
C ALA A 30 -2.79 -24.91 -4.11
N VAL A 31 -3.84 -25.39 -4.77
CA VAL A 31 -5.02 -24.56 -5.13
C VAL A 31 -5.72 -24.04 -3.88
N ALA A 32 -5.93 -24.87 -2.86
CA ALA A 32 -6.59 -24.46 -1.62
C ALA A 32 -5.79 -23.37 -0.88
N ILE A 33 -4.47 -23.55 -0.72
CA ILE A 33 -3.58 -22.52 -0.16
C ILE A 33 -3.61 -21.26 -1.01
N GLY A 34 -3.59 -21.42 -2.34
CA GLY A 34 -3.67 -20.32 -3.28
C GLY A 34 -4.93 -19.46 -3.08
N PHE A 35 -6.10 -20.10 -2.92
CA PHE A 35 -7.35 -19.39 -2.62
C PHE A 35 -7.33 -18.69 -1.26
N VAL A 36 -6.79 -19.33 -0.23
CA VAL A 36 -6.68 -18.70 1.11
C VAL A 36 -5.81 -17.45 1.05
N LEU A 37 -4.66 -17.51 0.38
CA LEU A 37 -3.77 -16.36 0.23
C LEU A 37 -4.38 -15.27 -0.64
N PHE A 38 -5.01 -15.64 -1.76
CA PHE A 38 -5.62 -14.70 -2.70
C PHE A 38 -6.84 -13.99 -2.09
N LEU A 39 -7.84 -14.76 -1.66
CA LEU A 39 -9.08 -14.21 -1.10
C LEU A 39 -8.82 -13.59 0.28
N GLY A 40 -8.04 -14.24 1.13
CA GLY A 40 -7.68 -13.70 2.45
C GLY A 40 -6.89 -12.40 2.34
N GLY A 41 -5.90 -12.34 1.45
CA GLY A 41 -5.13 -11.12 1.19
C GLY A 41 -5.99 -9.99 0.63
N PHE A 42 -6.89 -10.30 -0.32
CA PHE A 42 -7.81 -9.31 -0.89
C PHE A 42 -8.81 -8.78 0.14
N VAL A 43 -9.46 -9.66 0.91
CA VAL A 43 -10.41 -9.28 1.95
C VAL A 43 -9.72 -8.47 3.05
N TRP A 44 -8.54 -8.92 3.52
CA TRP A 44 -7.77 -8.15 4.49
C TRP A 44 -7.41 -6.76 3.94
N GLY A 45 -6.92 -6.68 2.69
CA GLY A 45 -6.64 -5.43 2.02
C GLY A 45 -7.87 -4.50 1.97
N ALA A 46 -9.02 -5.01 1.54
CA ALA A 46 -10.26 -4.24 1.45
C ALA A 46 -10.78 -3.72 2.82
N LEU A 47 -10.49 -4.44 3.90
CA LEU A 47 -10.85 -4.00 5.26
C LEU A 47 -9.84 -2.99 5.85
N THR A 48 -8.58 -3.07 5.43
CA THR A 48 -7.48 -2.26 6.00
C THR A 48 -7.20 -0.99 5.19
N TYR A 49 -7.47 -1.01 3.88
CA TYR A 49 -7.16 0.08 2.97
C TYR A 49 -8.41 0.66 2.34
N GLN A 50 -8.45 1.98 2.23
CA GLN A 50 -9.50 2.70 1.53
C GLN A 50 -8.89 3.52 0.38
N PRO A 51 -9.47 3.45 -0.83
CA PRO A 51 -9.05 4.29 -1.93
C PRO A 51 -9.62 5.71 -1.78
N TYR A 52 -8.81 6.73 -2.07
CA TYR A 52 -9.23 8.12 -2.14
C TYR A 52 -8.75 8.74 -3.46
N THR A 53 -9.56 9.59 -4.06
CA THR A 53 -9.17 10.42 -5.21
C THR A 53 -8.80 11.80 -4.68
N VAL A 54 -7.58 12.26 -4.98
CA VAL A 54 -7.11 13.59 -4.52
C VAL A 54 -7.43 14.65 -5.58
N PRO A 55 -8.25 15.68 -5.27
CA PRO A 55 -8.67 16.66 -6.27
C PRO A 55 -7.77 17.90 -6.34
N THR A 56 -6.85 18.08 -5.38
CA THR A 56 -6.03 19.30 -5.24
C THR A 56 -4.56 19.06 -5.54
N ASP A 57 -3.82 20.11 -5.84
CA ASP A 57 -2.37 20.13 -6.05
C ASP A 57 -1.56 20.41 -4.77
N SER A 58 -2.22 20.54 -3.61
CA SER A 58 -1.55 20.92 -2.35
C SER A 58 -0.49 19.94 -1.84
N MET A 59 -0.45 18.72 -2.39
CA MET A 59 0.50 17.66 -2.06
C MET A 59 1.49 17.37 -3.18
N VAL A 60 1.56 18.19 -4.22
CA VAL A 60 2.57 18.09 -5.28
C VAL A 60 3.96 18.34 -4.66
N PRO A 61 4.97 17.50 -4.94
CA PRO A 61 4.97 16.46 -5.97
C PRO A 61 4.60 15.05 -5.50
N THR A 62 4.41 14.82 -4.20
CA THR A 62 4.11 13.49 -3.64
C THR A 62 2.79 12.91 -4.13
N VAL A 63 1.73 13.73 -4.15
CA VAL A 63 0.39 13.35 -4.63
C VAL A 63 -0.12 14.45 -5.56
N ARG A 64 -0.47 14.07 -6.78
CA ARG A 64 -0.95 14.99 -7.81
C ARG A 64 -2.48 15.00 -7.89
N PRO A 65 -3.08 16.08 -8.42
CA PRO A 65 -4.51 16.10 -8.72
C PRO A 65 -4.88 14.91 -9.64
N GLY A 66 -5.94 14.19 -9.28
CA GLY A 66 -6.42 13.01 -10.00
C GLY A 66 -5.77 11.69 -9.57
N ASP A 67 -4.72 11.71 -8.76
CA ASP A 67 -4.14 10.48 -8.22
C ASP A 67 -5.16 9.74 -7.34
N ARG A 68 -5.13 8.41 -7.42
CA ARG A 68 -5.85 7.54 -6.48
C ARG A 68 -4.88 7.02 -5.47
N VAL A 69 -5.08 7.33 -4.19
CA VAL A 69 -4.22 6.88 -3.11
C VAL A 69 -4.85 5.72 -2.35
N LEU A 70 -4.04 4.76 -1.90
CA LEU A 70 -4.42 3.74 -0.92
C LEU A 70 -3.97 4.22 0.45
N ALA A 71 -4.96 4.48 1.30
CA ALA A 71 -4.72 4.90 2.67
C ALA A 71 -5.09 3.78 3.63
N GLN A 72 -4.13 3.42 4.49
CA GLN A 72 -4.32 2.47 5.58
C GLN A 72 -5.19 3.12 6.65
N ARG A 73 -6.27 2.45 7.05
CA ARG A 73 -7.05 2.81 8.24
C ARG A 73 -6.17 2.66 9.46
N ILE A 74 -5.94 3.75 10.17
CA ILE A 74 -5.11 3.81 11.38
C ILE A 74 -5.70 4.83 12.35
N ASP A 75 -5.37 4.66 13.62
CA ASP A 75 -5.69 5.63 14.66
C ASP A 75 -4.58 6.68 14.78
N GLY A 76 -4.93 7.84 15.35
CA GLY A 76 -4.05 8.98 15.52
C GLY A 76 -2.79 8.68 16.35
N ASP A 77 -2.80 7.67 17.22
CA ASP A 77 -1.66 7.23 18.04
C ASP A 77 -0.57 6.52 17.21
N GLN A 78 -0.92 6.01 16.03
CA GLN A 78 0.00 5.36 15.09
C GLN A 78 0.72 6.37 14.18
N VAL A 79 0.22 7.62 14.14
CA VAL A 79 0.75 8.70 13.29
C VAL A 79 2.10 9.17 13.82
N ARG A 80 3.08 9.29 12.91
CA ARG A 80 4.42 9.82 13.16
C ARG A 80 4.76 10.93 12.19
N ARG A 81 5.83 11.68 12.49
CA ARG A 81 6.36 12.69 11.57
C ARG A 81 6.71 12.06 10.21
N GLY A 82 6.46 12.79 9.15
CA GLY A 82 6.64 12.37 7.77
C GLY A 82 5.48 11.55 7.19
N ASP A 83 4.51 11.13 8.00
CA ASP A 83 3.31 10.47 7.49
C ASP A 83 2.48 11.44 6.65
N VAL A 84 1.92 10.94 5.55
CA VAL A 84 0.87 11.64 4.80
C VAL A 84 -0.46 11.10 5.30
N VAL A 85 -1.28 11.95 5.88
CA VAL A 85 -2.50 11.56 6.59
C VAL A 85 -3.74 12.11 5.90
N ILE A 86 -4.85 11.40 6.07
CA ILE A 86 -6.19 11.82 5.71
C ILE A 86 -6.93 12.16 6.99
N PHE A 87 -7.43 13.38 7.10
CA PHE A 87 -8.13 13.87 8.29
C PHE A 87 -9.32 14.74 7.91
N THR A 88 -10.24 14.95 8.84
CA THR A 88 -11.38 15.86 8.69
C THR A 88 -11.49 16.71 9.94
N ASP A 89 -11.41 18.03 9.79
CA ASP A 89 -11.47 19.00 10.87
C ASP A 89 -12.34 20.17 10.43
N SER A 90 -13.42 20.45 11.17
CA SER A 90 -14.41 21.47 10.82
C SER A 90 -13.85 22.89 10.78
N MET A 91 -12.70 23.14 11.44
CA MET A 91 -12.01 24.44 11.35
C MET A 91 -11.34 24.63 9.98
N TRP A 92 -11.02 23.54 9.29
CA TRP A 92 -10.33 23.55 8.00
C TRP A 92 -11.30 23.28 6.84
N SER A 93 -12.04 22.18 6.93
CA SER A 93 -12.99 21.74 5.92
C SER A 93 -13.86 20.60 6.43
N ASP A 94 -15.13 20.59 6.04
CA ASP A 94 -16.03 19.45 6.27
C ASP A 94 -15.70 18.23 5.38
N SER A 95 -14.76 18.35 4.45
CA SER A 95 -14.31 17.28 3.57
C SER A 95 -12.96 16.70 4.00
N PRO A 96 -12.68 15.40 3.76
CA PRO A 96 -11.38 14.81 4.02
C PRO A 96 -10.25 15.54 3.29
N MET A 97 -9.20 15.88 4.02
CA MET A 97 -8.02 16.56 3.53
C MET A 97 -6.80 15.65 3.61
N VAL A 98 -5.82 15.86 2.71
CA VAL A 98 -4.56 15.11 2.69
C VAL A 98 -3.41 16.08 2.92
N LYS A 99 -2.61 15.84 3.98
CA LYS A 99 -1.43 16.65 4.32
C LYS A 99 -0.32 15.78 4.91
N ARG A 100 0.91 16.30 4.95
CA ARG A 100 2.05 15.68 5.63
C ARG A 100 2.16 16.16 7.07
N VAL A 101 2.40 15.22 7.98
CA VAL A 101 2.70 15.49 9.38
C VAL A 101 4.14 15.97 9.49
N VAL A 102 4.33 17.25 9.80
CA VAL A 102 5.67 17.83 10.00
C VAL A 102 6.10 17.76 11.45
N ALA A 103 5.16 18.02 12.37
CA ALA A 103 5.39 17.97 13.79
C ALA A 103 4.22 17.28 14.51
N VAL A 104 4.54 16.66 15.64
CA VAL A 104 3.59 15.98 16.52
C VAL A 104 3.58 16.64 17.89
N GLY A 105 2.62 16.29 18.74
CA GLY A 105 2.55 16.79 20.10
C GLY A 105 3.87 16.80 20.86
N GLY A 106 4.08 17.90 21.58
CA GLY A 106 5.33 18.20 22.28
C GLY A 106 6.39 18.87 21.41
N ASP A 107 6.26 18.90 20.08
CA ASP A 107 7.23 19.58 19.22
C ASP A 107 7.08 21.10 19.20
N THR A 108 8.19 21.78 18.99
CA THR A 108 8.20 23.17 18.52
C THR A 108 8.58 23.19 17.04
N VAL A 109 7.68 23.66 16.18
CA VAL A 109 7.94 23.87 14.75
C VAL A 109 8.08 25.36 14.47
N LYS A 110 9.10 25.73 13.69
CA LYS A 110 9.40 27.13 13.40
C LYS A 110 9.83 27.34 11.95
N CYS A 111 9.30 28.40 11.35
CA CYS A 111 9.75 28.94 10.08
C CYS A 111 10.28 30.39 10.24
N CYS A 112 11.35 30.81 9.57
CA CYS A 112 12.28 29.97 8.80
C CYS A 112 13.71 30.22 9.28
N GLY A 113 14.45 29.11 9.42
CA GLY A 113 15.87 29.09 9.75
C GLY A 113 16.72 29.55 8.57
N THR A 114 18.00 29.16 8.57
CA THR A 114 18.92 29.54 7.50
C THR A 114 18.48 28.91 6.18
N GLY A 115 18.48 29.69 5.09
CA GLY A 115 18.09 29.18 3.77
C GLY A 115 16.60 28.87 3.59
N GLY A 116 15.72 29.38 4.47
CA GLY A 116 14.28 29.21 4.31
C GLY A 116 13.74 27.85 4.78
N LYS A 117 14.53 27.06 5.52
CA LYS A 117 14.13 25.73 6.00
C LYS A 117 13.30 25.80 7.29
N LEU A 118 12.43 24.79 7.49
CA LEU A 118 11.77 24.58 8.78
C LEU A 118 12.76 24.05 9.80
N THR A 119 12.49 24.36 11.06
CA THR A 119 13.10 23.66 12.19
C THR A 119 12.02 22.95 13.00
N VAL A 120 12.34 21.74 13.47
CA VAL A 120 11.56 21.01 14.48
C VAL A 120 12.47 20.75 15.68
N ASN A 121 12.07 21.27 16.83
CA ASN A 121 12.86 21.25 18.07
C ASN A 121 14.28 21.81 17.87
N GLY A 122 14.39 22.90 17.09
CA GLY A 122 15.66 23.55 16.76
C GLY A 122 16.52 22.82 15.72
N LYS A 123 16.11 21.65 15.24
CA LYS A 123 16.81 20.93 14.17
C LYS A 123 16.24 21.33 12.81
N GLU A 124 17.09 21.80 11.90
CA GLU A 124 16.69 22.07 10.52
C GLU A 124 16.25 20.78 9.82
N LEU A 125 15.12 20.87 9.11
CA LEU A 125 14.59 19.77 8.31
C LEU A 125 15.15 19.86 6.89
N ASP A 126 15.72 18.74 6.44
CA ASP A 126 16.00 18.52 5.03
C ASP A 126 14.81 17.81 4.38
N GLU A 127 14.22 18.41 3.34
CA GLU A 127 12.89 18.00 2.84
C GLU A 127 12.95 17.62 1.36
N PRO A 128 13.72 16.57 0.98
CA PRO A 128 13.93 16.21 -0.43
C PRO A 128 12.64 15.81 -1.17
N TYR A 129 11.61 15.42 -0.41
CA TYR A 129 10.28 15.11 -0.96
C TYR A 129 9.55 16.33 -1.55
N LEU A 130 10.05 17.55 -1.33
CA LEU A 130 9.56 18.78 -1.98
C LEU A 130 10.15 18.94 -3.39
N ASP A 131 11.34 18.40 -3.63
CA ASP A 131 12.09 18.52 -4.89
C ASP A 131 11.78 17.39 -5.88
N ASP A 132 11.25 16.26 -5.39
CA ASP A 132 10.95 15.04 -6.14
C ASP A 132 9.72 15.17 -7.05
N ALA A 133 9.79 16.06 -8.03
CA ALA A 133 8.84 16.10 -9.13
C ALA A 133 8.93 14.78 -9.92
N ARG A 134 7.98 13.86 -9.72
CA ARG A 134 7.83 12.70 -10.61
C ARG A 134 7.27 13.16 -11.95
N PRO A 135 7.91 12.91 -13.11
CA PRO A 135 7.34 13.25 -14.40
C PRO A 135 6.03 12.47 -14.62
N THR A 136 5.01 13.11 -15.20
CA THR A 136 3.76 12.44 -15.58
C THR A 136 3.51 12.54 -17.08
N PRO A 137 2.70 11.64 -17.68
CA PRO A 137 2.34 11.75 -19.08
C PRO A 137 1.63 13.07 -19.45
N LEU A 138 0.94 13.69 -18.47
CA LEU A 138 0.22 14.96 -18.63
C LEU A 138 1.11 16.18 -18.38
N ASP A 139 2.26 15.99 -17.74
CA ASP A 139 3.20 17.05 -17.39
C ASP A 139 4.63 16.45 -17.36
N PRO A 140 5.29 16.43 -18.53
CA PRO A 140 6.63 15.86 -18.69
C PRO A 140 7.73 16.78 -18.13
N ALA A 141 7.39 18.02 -17.77
CA ALA A 141 8.29 18.94 -17.12
C ALA A 141 8.16 18.76 -15.60
N THR A 142 9.23 18.30 -14.96
CA THR A 142 9.38 18.46 -13.52
C THR A 142 9.48 19.94 -13.22
N VAL A 143 8.37 20.60 -12.89
CA VAL A 143 8.39 21.98 -12.39
C VAL A 143 8.92 21.89 -10.96
N PRO A 144 10.15 22.33 -10.67
CA PRO A 144 10.56 22.52 -9.28
C PRO A 144 9.55 23.50 -8.70
N VAL A 145 9.11 23.28 -7.47
CA VAL A 145 8.34 24.28 -6.74
C VAL A 145 9.37 25.10 -5.97
N PRO A 146 9.94 26.19 -6.51
CA PRO A 146 10.81 27.05 -5.73
C PRO A 146 9.99 27.69 -4.60
N GLY A 147 10.44 27.50 -3.37
CA GLY A 147 9.84 28.14 -2.22
C GLY A 147 10.57 27.77 -0.96
N GLY A 148 10.81 28.75 -0.09
CA GLY A 148 11.11 28.46 1.31
C GLY A 148 9.94 27.70 1.95
N ALA A 149 10.14 27.17 3.14
CA ALA A 149 9.11 26.39 3.79
C ALA A 149 7.81 27.18 4.11
N SER A 150 7.91 28.50 4.22
CA SER A 150 6.77 29.43 4.23
C SER A 150 7.25 30.82 3.85
N ASP A 151 6.32 31.62 3.31
CA ASP A 151 6.50 33.05 3.06
C ASP A 151 6.26 33.90 4.33
N THR A 152 5.88 33.26 5.43
CA THR A 152 5.59 33.90 6.72
C THR A 152 6.40 33.27 7.84
N THR A 153 6.82 34.09 8.81
CA THR A 153 7.47 33.61 10.02
C THR A 153 6.44 33.11 11.02
N PHE A 154 6.73 31.98 11.66
CA PHE A 154 5.89 31.43 12.72
C PHE A 154 6.70 30.53 13.66
N GLU A 155 6.19 30.36 14.87
CA GLU A 155 6.69 29.41 15.85
C GLU A 155 5.49 28.83 16.60
N VAL A 156 5.31 27.51 16.53
CA VAL A 156 4.17 26.81 17.14
C VAL A 156 4.67 25.69 18.01
N LYS A 157 4.23 25.69 19.28
CA LYS A 157 4.35 24.54 20.18
C LYS A 157 3.13 23.65 19.99
N VAL A 158 3.32 22.46 19.44
CA VAL A 158 2.24 21.52 19.14
C VAL A 158 1.73 20.90 20.45
N PRO A 159 0.43 21.02 20.77
CA PRO A 159 -0.17 20.32 21.92
C PRO A 159 -0.02 18.80 21.81
N GLU A 160 0.10 18.08 22.93
CA GLU A 160 0.40 16.62 22.99
C GLU A 160 -0.49 15.76 22.07
N ASP A 161 -1.79 16.05 22.00
CA ASP A 161 -2.76 15.29 21.20
C ASP A 161 -2.99 15.86 19.81
N ASN A 162 -2.14 16.79 19.37
CA ASN A 162 -2.29 17.47 18.09
C ASN A 162 -1.11 17.21 17.14
N LEU A 163 -1.33 17.62 15.89
CA LEU A 163 -0.41 17.50 14.77
C LEU A 163 -0.27 18.87 14.09
N PHE A 164 0.90 19.16 13.55
CA PHE A 164 1.11 20.29 12.64
C PHE A 164 1.33 19.74 11.23
N LEU A 165 0.44 20.10 10.32
CA LEU A 165 0.28 19.48 9.01
C LEU A 165 0.58 20.49 7.91
N LEU A 166 1.47 20.14 6.98
CA LEU A 166 1.79 20.96 5.81
C LEU A 166 1.49 20.21 4.52
N GLY A 167 1.17 20.96 3.47
CA GLY A 167 1.21 20.43 2.12
C GLY A 167 2.64 20.34 1.62
N ASP A 168 2.90 19.38 0.73
CA ASP A 168 4.19 19.30 0.05
C ASP A 168 4.32 20.42 -1.00
N HIS A 169 3.20 20.91 -1.55
CA HIS A 169 3.21 22.13 -2.36
C HIS A 169 3.17 23.35 -1.43
N ARG A 170 4.32 23.72 -0.86
CA ARG A 170 4.42 24.74 0.19
C ARG A 170 3.76 26.08 -0.18
N ALA A 171 3.93 26.58 -1.39
CA ALA A 171 3.32 27.84 -1.81
C ALA A 171 1.81 27.73 -2.12
N GLY A 172 1.34 26.55 -2.57
CA GLY A 172 -0.04 26.32 -3.03
C GLY A 172 -0.95 25.60 -2.02
N SER A 173 -0.51 25.43 -0.78
CA SER A 173 -1.24 24.65 0.21
C SER A 173 -1.87 25.53 1.30
N LEU A 174 -3.20 25.48 1.39
CA LEU A 174 -3.92 25.84 2.61
C LEU A 174 -3.74 24.71 3.64
N ASP A 175 -2.92 24.97 4.65
CA ASP A 175 -2.53 24.01 5.69
C ASP A 175 -2.35 24.71 7.04
N SER A 176 -1.62 24.12 7.99
CA SER A 176 -1.53 24.67 9.35
C SER A 176 -1.11 26.14 9.39
N ARG A 177 -0.35 26.60 8.39
CA ARG A 177 0.08 28.00 8.27
C ARG A 177 -1.08 28.98 8.01
N ALA A 178 -2.13 28.53 7.35
CA ALA A 178 -3.33 29.35 7.09
C ALA A 178 -4.21 29.54 8.34
N HIS A 179 -4.06 28.67 9.34
CA HIS A 179 -4.90 28.60 10.53
C HIS A 179 -4.19 29.05 11.82
N LEU A 180 -3.03 29.73 11.70
CA LEU A 180 -2.19 30.12 12.85
C LEU A 180 -2.87 31.09 13.82
N GLN A 181 -3.83 31.89 13.34
CA GLN A 181 -4.55 32.88 14.16
C GLN A 181 -5.78 32.29 14.88
N GLU A 182 -6.09 31.02 14.64
CA GLU A 182 -7.19 30.31 15.28
C GLU A 182 -6.77 29.77 16.65
N SER A 183 -7.73 29.37 17.48
CA SER A 183 -7.48 28.87 18.84
C SER A 183 -6.51 27.68 18.89
N GLY A 184 -6.49 26.85 17.84
CA GLY A 184 -5.59 25.71 17.71
C GLY A 184 -4.20 26.04 17.18
N GLN A 185 -3.89 27.31 16.84
CA GLN A 185 -2.65 27.74 16.20
C GLN A 185 -2.28 26.88 14.98
N GLY A 186 -3.29 26.56 14.17
CA GLY A 186 -3.17 25.71 12.99
C GLY A 186 -2.90 24.24 13.28
N THR A 187 -2.97 23.78 14.51
CA THR A 187 -2.80 22.36 14.83
C THR A 187 -4.12 21.59 14.69
N VAL A 188 -4.02 20.32 14.34
CA VAL A 188 -5.15 19.41 14.11
C VAL A 188 -5.11 18.29 15.14
N ALA A 189 -6.24 17.95 15.74
CA ALA A 189 -6.31 16.85 16.71
C ALA A 189 -5.92 15.51 16.05
N ARG A 190 -5.12 14.69 16.73
CA ARG A 190 -4.76 13.32 16.27
C ARG A 190 -6.01 12.48 16.00
N SER A 191 -7.06 12.66 16.77
CA SER A 191 -8.35 11.98 16.62
C SER A 191 -9.11 12.36 15.35
N ALA A 192 -8.73 13.46 14.68
CA ALA A 192 -9.30 13.84 13.38
C ALA A 192 -8.73 13.00 12.22
N VAL A 193 -7.63 12.28 12.45
CA VAL A 193 -7.01 11.41 11.44
C VAL A 193 -7.83 10.12 11.30
N SER A 194 -8.14 9.77 10.06
CA SER A 194 -8.88 8.55 9.71
C SER A 194 -8.03 7.51 8.98
N ALA A 195 -6.97 7.96 8.28
CA ALA A 195 -6.11 7.07 7.52
C ALA A 195 -4.73 7.68 7.25
N ARG A 196 -3.78 6.83 6.87
CA ARG A 196 -2.44 7.22 6.41
C ARG A 196 -2.18 6.68 5.01
N VAL A 197 -1.73 7.56 4.13
CA VAL A 197 -1.39 7.22 2.75
C VAL A 197 -0.11 6.38 2.71
N ASP A 198 -0.22 5.18 2.15
CA ASP A 198 0.90 4.25 2.00
C ASP A 198 1.30 4.06 0.53
N ALA A 199 0.37 4.28 -0.41
CA ALA A 199 0.66 4.14 -1.84
C ALA A 199 -0.20 5.02 -2.72
N LEU A 200 0.30 5.34 -3.90
CA LEU A 200 -0.48 5.70 -5.06
C LEU A 200 -0.88 4.41 -5.78
N ALA A 201 -2.15 4.29 -6.14
CA ALA A 201 -2.73 3.16 -6.85
C ALA A 201 -2.83 3.40 -8.36
N TRP A 202 -2.97 4.67 -8.76
CA TRP A 202 -3.19 5.11 -10.14
C TRP A 202 -2.60 6.51 -10.33
N PRO A 203 -1.95 6.83 -11.47
CA PRO A 203 -1.87 6.04 -12.72
C PRO A 203 -0.85 4.91 -12.72
N SER A 204 0.11 4.92 -11.80
CA SER A 204 1.03 3.82 -11.56
C SER A 204 1.08 3.52 -10.07
N MET A 205 1.24 2.24 -9.74
CA MET A 205 1.34 1.85 -8.34
C MET A 205 2.73 2.20 -7.81
N ALA A 206 2.79 3.05 -6.79
CA ALA A 206 4.03 3.47 -6.14
C ALA A 206 3.81 3.59 -4.63
N MET A 207 4.74 3.08 -3.85
CA MET A 207 4.67 3.24 -2.39
C MET A 207 5.11 4.66 -2.01
N VAL A 208 4.40 5.27 -1.07
CA VAL A 208 4.81 6.56 -0.49
C VAL A 208 5.87 6.29 0.56
N GLU A 209 7.08 6.80 0.31
CA GLU A 209 8.20 6.64 1.23
C GLU A 209 8.07 7.52 2.47
N ARG A 210 8.69 7.09 3.57
CA ARG A 210 8.78 7.88 4.79
C ARG A 210 10.07 8.70 4.73
N PRO A 211 10.01 10.05 4.76
CA PRO A 211 11.20 10.86 4.64
C PRO A 211 12.19 10.57 5.77
N GLY A 212 13.43 10.23 5.41
CA GLY A 212 14.50 9.91 6.38
C GLY A 212 14.86 11.06 7.32
N THR A 213 14.55 12.30 6.92
CA THR A 213 14.77 13.52 7.74
C THR A 213 14.15 13.43 9.13
N TYR A 214 13.00 12.76 9.24
CA TYR A 214 12.27 12.58 10.49
C TYR A 214 12.75 11.38 11.30
N ALA A 215 13.48 10.43 10.69
CA ALA A 215 13.93 9.21 11.36
C ALA A 215 14.93 9.51 12.48
N ALA A 216 15.69 10.61 12.34
CA ALA A 216 16.66 11.08 13.32
C ALA A 216 16.06 12.00 14.40
N LEU A 217 14.75 12.19 14.44
CA LEU A 217 14.05 12.91 15.52
C LEU A 217 13.49 11.92 16.56
N PRO A 218 13.32 12.31 17.83
CA PRO A 218 12.73 11.46 18.86
C PRO A 218 11.38 10.87 18.44
N GLY A 219 11.19 9.57 18.59
CA GLY A 219 9.99 8.85 18.14
C GLY A 219 10.01 8.35 16.69
N GLY A 220 11.00 8.77 15.89
CA GLY A 220 11.28 8.24 14.55
C GLY A 220 10.14 8.37 13.55
N THR A 221 10.20 7.54 12.50
CA THR A 221 9.17 7.42 11.47
C THR A 221 8.26 6.22 11.71
N SER A 222 7.08 6.24 11.09
CA SER A 222 6.17 5.10 11.15
C SER A 222 6.70 3.90 10.36
N ARG A 223 6.26 2.70 10.74
CA ARG A 223 6.52 1.49 9.94
C ARG A 223 5.62 1.47 8.71
N PRO A 224 6.13 1.01 7.55
CA PRO A 224 5.30 0.75 6.38
C PRO A 224 4.13 -0.17 6.74
N GLY A 225 2.95 0.12 6.20
CA GLY A 225 1.79 -0.75 6.36
C GLY A 225 1.94 -2.10 5.65
N PRO A 226 1.00 -3.03 5.86
CA PRO A 226 1.08 -4.39 5.33
C PRO A 226 0.88 -4.50 3.81
N LEU A 227 0.62 -3.40 3.09
CA LEU A 227 0.27 -3.42 1.66
C LEU A 227 1.23 -4.24 0.79
N ARG A 228 2.55 -4.12 0.98
CA ARG A 228 3.54 -4.91 0.23
C ARG A 228 3.38 -6.41 0.44
N LEU A 229 3.18 -6.83 1.69
CA LEU A 229 2.97 -8.22 2.05
C LEU A 229 1.63 -8.74 1.54
N GLN A 230 0.58 -7.91 1.60
CA GLN A 230 -0.74 -8.24 1.06
C GLN A 230 -0.68 -8.46 -0.45
N LEU A 231 -0.05 -7.55 -1.20
CA LEU A 231 0.14 -7.71 -2.65
C LEU A 231 0.93 -8.97 -2.98
N ALA A 232 2.02 -9.24 -2.25
CA ALA A 232 2.80 -10.46 -2.44
C ALA A 232 1.96 -11.73 -2.17
N ALA A 233 1.17 -11.75 -1.10
CA ALA A 233 0.28 -12.87 -0.77
C ALA A 233 -0.79 -13.08 -1.85
N VAL A 234 -1.41 -12.00 -2.35
CA VAL A 234 -2.42 -12.07 -3.41
C VAL A 234 -1.82 -12.62 -4.71
N VAL A 235 -0.65 -12.11 -5.12
CA VAL A 235 0.04 -12.58 -6.34
C VAL A 235 0.48 -14.04 -6.21
N ALA A 236 1.09 -14.41 -5.08
CA ALA A 236 1.49 -15.79 -4.81
C ALA A 236 0.28 -16.72 -4.77
N GLY A 237 -0.82 -16.29 -4.15
CA GLY A 237 -2.08 -17.01 -4.12
C GLY A 237 -2.64 -17.27 -5.51
N ALA A 238 -2.72 -16.23 -6.34
CA ALA A 238 -3.15 -16.35 -7.73
C ALA A 238 -2.28 -17.32 -8.54
N ALA A 239 -0.95 -17.24 -8.39
CA ALA A 239 -0.02 -18.14 -9.06
C ALA A 239 -0.23 -19.61 -8.64
N LEU A 240 -0.42 -19.88 -7.36
CA LEU A 240 -0.71 -21.22 -6.85
C LEU A 240 -2.03 -21.78 -7.39
N VAL A 241 -3.07 -20.96 -7.48
CA VAL A 241 -4.36 -21.37 -8.07
C VAL A 241 -4.18 -21.73 -9.54
N VAL A 242 -3.53 -20.88 -10.33
CA VAL A 242 -3.33 -21.09 -11.77
C VAL A 242 -2.46 -22.33 -12.03
N LEU A 243 -1.31 -22.43 -11.38
CA LEU A 243 -0.38 -23.55 -11.56
C LEU A 243 -0.97 -24.87 -11.06
N GLY A 244 -1.64 -24.83 -9.90
CA GLY A 244 -2.30 -26.00 -9.33
C GLY A 244 -3.43 -26.50 -10.24
N ALA A 245 -4.29 -25.62 -10.76
CA ALA A 245 -5.38 -25.99 -11.64
C ALA A 245 -4.91 -26.51 -13.02
N ALA A 246 -3.81 -25.94 -13.54
CA ALA A 246 -3.23 -26.36 -14.82
C ALA A 246 -2.51 -27.72 -14.76
N TYR A 247 -2.12 -28.19 -13.57
CA TYR A 247 -1.36 -29.44 -13.39
C TYR A 247 -2.04 -30.67 -14.01
N GLY A 248 -3.34 -30.87 -13.77
CA GLY A 248 -4.09 -32.02 -14.28
C GLY A 248 -4.18 -32.07 -15.82
N PRO A 249 -4.62 -30.99 -16.49
CA PRO A 249 -4.61 -30.91 -17.95
C PRO A 249 -3.22 -31.10 -18.58
N VAL A 250 -2.19 -30.44 -18.06
CA VAL A 250 -0.83 -30.48 -18.61
C VAL A 250 -0.20 -31.86 -18.50
N THR A 251 -0.32 -32.52 -17.34
CA THR A 251 0.20 -33.88 -17.15
C THR A 251 -0.49 -34.91 -18.05
N ARG A 252 -1.79 -34.76 -18.35
CA ARG A 252 -2.50 -35.62 -19.30
C ARG A 252 -2.01 -35.46 -20.74
N VAL A 253 -1.74 -34.23 -21.18
CA VAL A 253 -1.25 -33.96 -22.54
C VAL A 253 0.19 -34.49 -22.71
N LEU A 254 1.07 -34.21 -21.75
CA LEU A 254 2.45 -34.69 -21.76
C LEU A 254 2.54 -36.23 -21.64
N GLY A 255 1.65 -36.84 -20.85
CA GLY A 255 1.57 -38.30 -20.73
C GLY A 255 1.11 -39.00 -22.02
N ARG A 256 0.26 -38.34 -22.82
CA ARG A 256 -0.18 -38.87 -24.13
C ARG A 256 0.93 -38.87 -25.18
N GLY A 257 1.80 -37.86 -25.19
CA GLY A 257 2.96 -37.78 -26.10
C GLY A 257 3.95 -38.93 -25.89
N ARG A 258 4.36 -39.16 -24.63
CA ARG A 258 5.26 -40.27 -24.26
C ARG A 258 4.71 -41.66 -24.57
N ARG A 259 3.38 -41.83 -24.57
CA ARG A 259 2.75 -43.13 -24.86
C ARG A 259 2.75 -43.44 -26.37
N ARG A 260 2.76 -42.43 -27.25
CA ARG A 260 2.91 -42.61 -28.70
C ARG A 260 4.34 -42.99 -29.08
N GLU A 261 5.34 -42.28 -28.59
CA GLU A 261 6.76 -42.61 -28.83
C GLU A 261 7.13 -44.05 -28.41
N ARG A 262 6.51 -44.57 -27.35
CA ARG A 262 6.75 -45.94 -26.88
C ARG A 262 6.07 -47.03 -27.71
N VAL A 263 5.06 -46.67 -28.50
CA VAL A 263 4.36 -47.59 -29.42
C VAL A 263 5.09 -47.65 -30.76
N ASP A 264 5.67 -46.55 -31.21
CA ASP A 264 6.42 -46.49 -32.47
C ASP A 264 7.85 -47.07 -32.35
N ALA A 265 8.31 -47.38 -31.13
CA ALA A 265 9.61 -47.99 -30.84
C ALA A 265 9.55 -49.52 -30.62
N ARG A 266 8.45 -50.19 -30.98
CA ARG A 266 8.27 -51.65 -30.93
C ARG A 266 7.87 -52.20 -32.29
#